data_AF-A0A957RXP0-F1
#
_entry.id   AF-A0A957RXP0-F1
#
_cell.length_a   1.000
_cell.length_b   1.000
_cell.length_c   1.000
_cell.angle_alpha   90.00
_cell.angle_beta   90.00
_cell.angle_gamma   90.00
#
_symmetry.space_group_name_H-M   'P 1'
#
loop_
_entity.id
_entity.type
_entity.pdbx_description
1 polymer ?
#
loop_
_entity_poly.entity_id
_entity_poly.type
_entity_poly.pdbx_seq_one_letter_code
_entity_poly.pdbx_strand_id
1 'polypeptide(L)' 'AAVFHSVVPAILEHAPEARLVVATNPVDVTTHLTADIARKLGAPVMGVFGSGTTLDTARFRTLLGQRIGVDPQHV' A
#
# COMPACT_ATOMS: atom_id res chain seq x y z
N ALA A 1 -15.42 1.76 4.04
CA ALA A 1 -15.28 0.30 4.12
C ALA A 1 -16.04 -0.46 3.03
N ALA A 2 -17.26 -0.06 2.65
CA ALA A 2 -18.10 -0.79 1.67
C ALA A 2 -17.37 -1.17 0.37
N VAL A 3 -16.60 -0.25 -0.22
CA VAL A 3 -15.80 -0.51 -1.44
C VAL A 3 -14.78 -1.62 -1.23
N PHE A 4 -14.09 -1.68 -0.09
CA PHE A 4 -13.11 -2.73 0.18
C PHE A 4 -13.78 -4.09 0.37
N HIS A 5 -14.96 -4.11 0.99
CA HIS A 5 -15.76 -5.32 1.15
C HIS A 5 -16.33 -5.87 -0.17
N SER A 6 -16.41 -5.07 -1.24
CA SER A 6 -16.78 -5.57 -2.57
C SER A 6 -15.55 -5.90 -3.43
N VAL A 7 -14.52 -5.06 -3.39
CA VAL A 7 -13.35 -5.17 -4.29
C VAL A 7 -12.38 -6.27 -3.86
N VAL A 8 -12.03 -6.37 -2.57
CA VAL A 8 -11.03 -7.34 -2.11
C VAL A 8 -11.46 -8.79 -2.36
N PRO A 9 -12.72 -9.20 -2.07
CA PRO A 9 -13.17 -10.55 -2.41
C PRO A 9 -13.13 -10.83 -3.91
N ALA A 10 -13.59 -9.87 -4.75
CA ALA A 10 -13.61 -10.03 -6.19
C ALA A 10 -12.19 -10.21 -6.77
N ILE A 11 -11.19 -9.51 -6.23
CA ILE A 11 -9.79 -9.71 -6.62
C ILE A 11 -9.33 -11.13 -6.26
N LEU A 12 -9.56 -11.58 -5.02
CA LEU A 12 -9.08 -12.89 -4.55
C LEU A 12 -9.81 -14.07 -5.20
N GLU A 13 -11.06 -13.87 -5.65
CA GLU A 13 -11.79 -14.85 -6.46
C GLU A 13 -11.09 -15.12 -7.79
N HIS A 14 -10.60 -14.07 -8.46
CA HIS A 14 -9.97 -14.19 -9.78
C HIS A 14 -8.45 -14.37 -9.72
N ALA A 15 -7.82 -13.96 -8.62
CA ALA A 15 -6.38 -13.99 -8.42
C ALA A 15 -6.06 -14.31 -6.94
N PRO A 16 -6.19 -15.58 -6.51
CA PRO A 16 -6.05 -15.99 -5.11
C PRO A 16 -4.64 -15.73 -4.55
N GLU A 17 -3.61 -15.74 -5.41
CA GLU A 17 -2.21 -15.51 -5.04
C GLU A 17 -1.76 -14.05 -5.27
N ALA A 18 -2.69 -13.12 -5.50
CA ALA A 18 -2.36 -11.73 -5.74
C ALA A 18 -1.68 -11.08 -4.52
N ARG A 19 -0.64 -10.28 -4.78
CA ARG A 19 -0.13 -9.32 -3.80
C ARG A 19 -0.90 -8.01 -3.93
N LEU A 20 -1.47 -7.55 -2.83
CA LEU A 20 -2.31 -6.35 -2.80
C LEU A 20 -1.48 -5.16 -2.33
N VAL A 21 -1.39 -4.12 -3.16
CA VAL A 21 -0.77 -2.84 -2.78
C VAL A 21 -1.86 -1.79 -2.64
N VAL A 22 -2.03 -1.26 -1.44
CA VAL A 22 -3.06 -0.28 -1.09
C VAL A 22 -2.45 1.13 -1.12
N ALA A 23 -2.99 1.99 -1.98
CA ALA A 23 -2.61 3.41 -2.08
C ALA A 23 -3.76 4.36 -1.71
N THR A 24 -4.89 3.82 -1.26
CA THR A 24 -6.09 4.61 -0.92
C THR A 24 -5.95 5.17 0.49
N ASN A 25 -6.12 6.49 0.65
CA ASN A 25 -6.07 7.11 1.97
C ASN A 25 -7.35 6.89 2.78
N PRO A 26 -7.27 6.85 4.13
CA PRO A 26 -6.04 6.85 4.93
C PRO A 26 -5.29 5.51 4.85
N VAL A 27 -4.06 5.52 4.30
CA VAL A 27 -3.40 4.31 3.75
C VAL A 27 -3.15 3.22 4.78
N ASP A 28 -2.76 3.57 6.00
CA ASP A 28 -2.48 2.57 7.04
C ASP A 28 -3.77 1.85 7.47
N VAL A 29 -4.85 2.61 7.64
CA VAL A 29 -6.17 2.08 8.03
C VAL A 29 -6.77 1.23 6.91
N THR A 30 -6.67 1.68 5.66
CA THR A 30 -7.19 0.92 4.51
C THR A 30 -6.37 -0.33 4.22
N THR A 31 -5.04 -0.28 4.45
CA THR A 31 -4.16 -1.46 4.40
C THR A 31 -4.57 -2.48 5.45
N HIS A 32 -4.79 -2.04 6.69
CA HIS A 32 -5.26 -2.90 7.76
C HIS A 32 -6.64 -3.53 7.43
N LEU A 33 -7.59 -2.72 6.95
CA LEU A 33 -8.90 -3.21 6.51
C LEU A 33 -8.78 -4.26 5.39
N THR A 34 -7.91 -4.03 4.41
CA THR A 34 -7.67 -4.95 3.29
C THR A 34 -7.10 -6.28 3.80
N ALA A 35 -6.10 -6.21 4.68
CA ALA A 35 -5.49 -7.38 5.32
C ALA A 35 -6.52 -8.18 6.13
N ASP A 36 -7.40 -7.52 6.86
CA ASP A 36 -8.44 -8.17 7.65
C ASP A 36 -9.50 -8.86 6.79
N ILE A 37 -9.91 -8.24 5.68
CA ILE A 37 -10.85 -8.87 4.73
C ILE A 37 -10.19 -10.08 4.07
N ALA A 38 -8.96 -9.93 3.57
CA ALA A 38 -8.21 -11.02 2.94
C ALA A 38 -8.02 -12.21 3.89
N ARG A 39 -7.68 -11.95 5.17
CA ARG A 39 -7.56 -12.99 6.21
C ARG A 39 -8.86 -13.77 6.39
N LYS A 40 -10.02 -13.08 6.42
CA LYS A 40 -11.33 -13.73 6.57
C LYS A 40 -11.70 -14.62 5.38
N LEU A 41 -11.11 -14.37 4.21
CA LEU A 41 -11.28 -15.17 3.00
C LEU A 41 -10.23 -16.27 2.83
N GLY A 42 -9.36 -16.47 3.84
CA GLY A 42 -8.32 -17.51 3.83
C GLY A 42 -7.04 -17.13 3.07
N ALA A 43 -6.92 -15.89 2.60
CA ALA A 43 -5.72 -15.43 1.91
C ALA A 43 -4.59 -15.07 2.90
N PRO A 44 -3.32 -15.30 2.54
CA PRO A 44 -2.18 -14.98 3.40
C PRO A 44 -1.99 -13.47 3.55
N VAL A 45 -2.03 -12.99 4.80
CA VAL A 45 -1.90 -11.56 5.14
C VAL A 45 -0.54 -10.97 4.71
N MET A 46 0.49 -11.81 4.63
CA MET A 46 1.83 -11.41 4.18
C MET A 46 1.87 -10.90 2.72
N GLY A 47 0.78 -11.05 1.97
CA GLY A 47 0.63 -10.52 0.62
C GLY A 47 0.03 -9.10 0.53
N VAL A 48 -0.32 -8.46 1.65
CA VAL A 48 -0.96 -7.13 1.67
C VAL A 48 0.01 -6.05 2.14
N PHE A 49 0.19 -5.01 1.33
CA PHE A 49 1.12 -3.91 1.56
C PHE A 49 0.41 -2.57 1.42
N GLY A 50 0.74 -1.62 2.28
CA GLY A 50 0.37 -0.22 2.08
C GLY A 50 1.49 0.52 1.35
N SER A 51 1.16 1.50 0.52
CA SER A 51 2.17 2.40 -0.04
C SER A 51 2.87 3.24 1.04
N GLY A 52 2.23 3.36 2.22
CA GLY A 52 2.74 4.09 3.38
C GLY A 52 3.26 5.47 2.97
N THR A 53 4.48 5.75 3.38
CA THR A 53 5.17 7.03 3.16
C THR A 53 6.19 6.98 2.02
N THR A 54 6.13 6.00 1.11
CA THR A 54 7.09 5.90 0.00
C THR A 54 7.14 7.18 -0.84
N LEU A 55 5.97 7.75 -1.16
CA LEU A 55 5.87 9.00 -1.91
C LEU A 55 6.37 10.19 -1.11
N ASP A 56 6.03 10.26 0.17
CA ASP A 56 6.47 11.33 1.08
C ASP A 56 7.98 11.33 1.26
N THR A 57 8.58 10.14 1.39
CA THR A 57 10.03 9.95 1.45
C THR A 57 10.70 10.40 0.15
N ALA A 58 10.15 10.02 -1.01
CA ALA A 58 10.67 10.46 -2.31
C ALA A 58 10.61 11.99 -2.45
N ARG A 59 9.51 12.62 -2.01
CA ARG A 59 9.36 14.08 -1.98
C ARG A 59 10.38 14.73 -1.04
N PHE A 60 10.56 14.18 0.16
CA PHE A 60 11.51 14.70 1.14
C PHE A 60 12.96 14.63 0.62
N ARG A 61 13.37 13.48 0.10
CA ARG A 61 14.70 13.29 -0.53
C ARG A 61 14.93 14.25 -1.68
N THR A 62 13.90 14.50 -2.49
CA THR A 62 13.97 15.47 -3.60
C THR A 62 14.24 16.88 -3.10
N LEU A 63 13.44 17.35 -2.13
CA LEU A 63 13.58 18.70 -1.57
C LEU A 63 14.93 18.88 -0.85
N LEU A 64 15.37 17.87 -0.10
CA LEU A 64 16.65 17.90 0.59
C LEU A 64 17.82 17.89 -0.39
N GLY A 65 17.79 17.04 -1.43
CA GLY A 65 18.81 16.98 -2.47
C GLY A 65 18.97 18.30 -3.22
N GLN A 66 17.87 18.97 -3.56
CA GLN A 66 17.88 20.32 -4.14
C GLN A 66 18.55 21.34 -3.21
N ARG A 67 18.39 21.18 -1.89
CA ARG A 67 18.96 22.11 -0.91
C ARG A 67 20.46 21.93 -0.72
N ILE A 68 20.97 20.71 -0.81
CA ILE A 68 22.39 20.38 -0.54
C ILE A 68 23.21 20.08 -1.81
N GLY A 69 22.59 20.12 -3.00
CA GLY A 69 23.27 19.87 -4.28
C GLY A 69 23.64 18.40 -4.50
N VAL A 70 22.87 17.47 -3.92
CA VAL A 70 23.07 16.02 -4.04
C VAL A 70 21.89 15.39 -4.77
N ASP A 71 22.15 14.40 -5.64
CA ASP A 71 21.11 13.64 -6.30
C ASP A 71 20.18 12.97 -5.27
N PRO A 72 18.84 13.12 -5.35
CA PRO A 72 17.90 12.54 -4.39
C PRO A 72 18.04 11.03 -4.15
N GLN A 73 18.60 10.27 -5.09
CA GLN A 73 18.89 8.84 -4.92
C GLN A 73 20.01 8.55 -3.92
N HIS A 74 20.87 9.55 -3.66
CA HIS A 74 21.99 9.50 -2.70
C HIS A 74 21.73 10.32 -1.43
N VAL A 75 20.54 10.92 -1.30
CA VAL A 75 20.01 11.52 -0.08
C VAL A 75 19.29 10.47 0.74
#